data_AF-A0A8C6VEA3-F1
#
_entry.id   AF-A0A8C6VEA3-F1
#
_cell.length_a   1.000
_cell.length_b   1.000
_cell.length_c   1.000
_cell.angle_alpha   90.00
_cell.angle_beta   90.00
_cell.angle_gamma   90.00
#
_symmetry.space_group_name_H-M   'P 1'
#
loop_
_entity.id
_entity.type
_entity.pdbx_description
1 polymer ?
#
loop_
_entity_poly.entity_id
_entity_poly.type
_entity_poly.pdbx_seq_one_letter_code
_entity_poly.pdbx_strand_id
1 'polypeptide(L)'
;MYPSSLRSFCSALSNLCCTPSSASTSTMLLRSPAPVRRALSPPALLASSSATAGVPRCCSCPAPGTPGAANPQAGYSMGNSTSRLYSALAKTLSSSVITKHQDYLEQTDPEFLDPIDPKDLLEECQIVLQNRPARLQRDFVDLRTSFVRNHQPIRVMQWNILAQALGEGKDNFIQCPMEALRWEERKCLILEEILAYQPDILCLQEVDHYFDTFQPLLSRLGYQCAFLPKPCSPCLDVECNNGPDGCALFFLKDRFTLINNTNIRLTAMKLKTNQVAIVQILKCNETGKLFCVAVTHLKARNGWERFRSAQGADLLENLKQITQDAEIPLIVCGDFNAEPTEEVYKQFSESSLNLNSAYKLLSTNGLTEPPYTTWKIRPSGECRHTLDYIWYSQQTLKVDGALSLLTEEQIGPNRLPSFNYPSDHLSLVPDFYRDLSTQSSFGKDKEPQFPVKMSWSLFSILSHAASLLLQEPFRKTVYKFMKMLDISTQSMIPLGKRYKLMVLLLDFFRFNPTHFPFNYFSQESLEMGFCISGLCKDTGC
;
A
#
# COMPACT_ATOMS: atom_id res chain seq x y z
N MET A 1 39.75 32.13 26.17
CA MET A 1 40.21 33.54 26.23
C MET A 1 40.29 34.08 24.82
N TYR A 2 39.84 35.32 24.62
CA TYR A 2 40.08 36.18 23.44
C TYR A 2 41.57 36.66 23.46
N PRO A 3 42.15 37.28 22.39
CA PRO A 3 41.51 38.30 21.56
C PRO A 3 41.74 38.31 20.04
N SER A 4 40.93 39.17 19.43
CA SER A 4 40.77 39.52 18.01
C SER A 4 41.67 40.66 17.53
N SER A 5 41.83 40.82 16.21
CA SER A 5 41.73 42.16 15.59
C SER A 5 41.19 42.08 14.14
N LEU A 6 40.42 43.10 13.74
CA LEU A 6 39.88 43.30 12.39
C LEU A 6 40.77 44.24 11.57
N ARG A 7 40.65 44.19 10.22
CA ARG A 7 40.29 45.38 9.41
C ARG A 7 39.86 45.00 7.98
N SER A 8 38.98 45.84 7.42
CA SER A 8 38.43 45.81 6.07
C SER A 8 38.95 47.02 5.28
N PHE A 9 38.98 46.95 3.94
CA PHE A 9 38.96 48.14 3.06
C PHE A 9 38.33 47.85 1.68
N CYS A 10 37.72 48.87 1.07
CA CYS A 10 36.92 48.78 -0.16
C CYS A 10 37.46 49.65 -1.32
N SER A 11 36.93 49.44 -2.53
CA SER A 11 36.87 50.37 -3.69
C SER A 11 38.17 50.55 -4.51
N ALA A 12 38.19 50.96 -5.80
CA ALA A 12 37.13 51.37 -6.75
C ALA A 12 37.53 51.20 -8.26
N LEU A 13 36.54 51.18 -9.16
CA LEU A 13 36.41 51.75 -10.54
C LEU A 13 37.67 52.06 -11.40
N SER A 14 37.70 51.79 -12.72
CA SER A 14 37.06 52.60 -13.80
C SER A 14 37.19 51.89 -15.17
N ASN A 15 36.12 51.68 -15.97
CA ASN A 15 35.53 52.56 -17.01
C ASN A 15 36.39 52.92 -18.25
N LEU A 16 35.88 52.60 -19.46
CA LEU A 16 35.97 53.45 -20.67
C LEU A 16 34.91 53.05 -21.72
N CYS A 17 34.32 54.04 -22.41
CA CYS A 17 33.18 53.91 -23.32
C CYS A 17 33.59 54.13 -24.79
N CYS A 18 32.75 53.72 -25.76
CA CYS A 18 31.93 54.65 -26.57
C CYS A 18 31.15 54.00 -27.74
N THR A 19 29.98 54.60 -28.01
CA THR A 19 28.97 54.39 -29.08
C THR A 19 29.26 55.34 -30.29
N PRO A 20 28.36 55.70 -31.26
CA PRO A 20 26.93 55.41 -31.55
C PRO A 20 26.68 54.94 -33.02
N SER A 21 25.49 54.82 -33.64
CA SER A 21 24.15 55.50 -33.57
C SER A 21 23.08 54.64 -34.30
N SER A 22 21.77 54.92 -34.47
CA SER A 22 20.81 55.98 -34.00
C SER A 22 19.34 55.63 -34.38
N ALA A 23 18.39 55.91 -33.47
CA ALA A 23 16.98 56.33 -33.71
C ALA A 23 15.94 55.32 -34.30
N SER A 24 14.61 55.44 -34.09
CA SER A 24 13.80 56.55 -33.53
C SER A 24 12.40 56.13 -32.97
N THR A 25 11.99 56.69 -31.81
CA THR A 25 10.61 57.12 -31.35
C THR A 25 9.39 56.16 -31.42
N SER A 26 8.39 56.19 -30.51
CA SER A 26 7.79 57.33 -29.76
C SER A 26 7.17 56.95 -28.39
N THR A 27 6.81 57.96 -27.59
CA THR A 27 6.54 57.94 -26.14
C THR A 27 5.06 58.16 -25.77
N MET A 28 4.64 57.73 -24.56
CA MET A 28 3.75 58.52 -23.66
C MET A 28 3.92 58.05 -22.19
N LEU A 29 3.65 58.92 -21.22
CA LEU A 29 4.15 58.84 -19.83
C LEU A 29 3.07 59.19 -18.77
N LEU A 30 3.40 58.90 -17.49
CA LEU A 30 2.93 59.50 -16.20
C LEU A 30 1.63 58.92 -15.58
N ARG A 31 1.46 58.79 -14.24
CA ARG A 31 2.34 58.95 -13.04
C ARG A 31 1.67 58.30 -11.80
N SER A 32 2.45 57.81 -10.82
CA SER A 32 1.94 57.39 -9.48
C SER A 32 1.87 58.56 -8.48
N PRO A 33 1.12 58.40 -7.37
CA PRO A 33 1.75 58.55 -6.04
C PRO A 33 1.28 57.49 -5.00
N ALA A 34 1.96 57.45 -3.84
CA ALA A 34 1.77 56.48 -2.75
C ALA A 34 1.12 57.13 -1.48
N PRO A 35 1.28 56.60 -0.24
CA PRO A 35 0.44 55.55 0.36
C PRO A 35 -0.28 55.97 1.67
N VAL A 36 -1.31 55.24 2.11
CA VAL A 36 -2.03 55.48 3.40
C VAL A 36 -2.25 54.18 4.21
N ARG A 37 -2.51 54.33 5.52
CA ARG A 37 -2.25 53.37 6.61
C ARG A 37 -3.37 52.33 6.90
N ARG A 38 -2.96 51.30 7.66
CA ARG A 38 -3.77 50.35 8.45
C ARG A 38 -5.00 50.95 9.15
N ALA A 39 -6.08 50.17 9.21
CA ALA A 39 -7.03 50.15 10.32
C ALA A 39 -7.37 48.69 10.70
N LEU A 40 -7.52 48.42 11.99
CA LEU A 40 -7.98 47.14 12.57
C LEU A 40 -9.46 47.27 12.94
N SER A 41 -10.22 46.17 12.91
CA SER A 41 -11.54 46.06 13.55
C SER A 41 -11.89 44.59 13.87
N PRO A 42 -12.78 44.31 14.84
CA PRO A 42 -12.67 43.15 15.73
C PRO A 42 -13.69 42.01 15.45
N PRO A 43 -13.63 40.85 16.15
CA PRO A 43 -14.40 39.65 15.82
C PRO A 43 -15.79 39.59 16.48
N ALA A 44 -16.67 38.74 15.95
CA ALA A 44 -17.95 38.37 16.57
C ALA A 44 -17.90 36.94 17.15
N LEU A 45 -18.48 36.77 18.34
CA LEU A 45 -18.50 35.53 19.12
C LEU A 45 -19.90 34.90 19.19
N LEU A 46 -19.93 33.64 19.63
CA LEU A 46 -21.10 32.78 19.86
C LEU A 46 -21.98 33.21 21.05
N ALA A 47 -23.29 32.94 20.98
CA ALA A 47 -24.25 32.54 22.06
C ALA A 47 -25.69 32.79 21.55
N SER A 48 -26.55 31.81 21.27
CA SER A 48 -27.29 30.86 22.15
C SER A 48 -28.48 31.43 22.94
N SER A 49 -29.63 30.74 22.83
CA SER A 49 -30.83 30.69 23.72
C SER A 49 -31.92 31.76 23.52
N SER A 50 -33.23 31.51 23.70
CA SER A 50 -34.02 30.26 23.91
C SER A 50 -35.55 30.51 23.79
N ALA A 51 -36.33 29.46 23.46
CA ALA A 51 -37.79 29.29 23.76
C ALA A 51 -38.80 30.29 23.12
N THR A 52 -40.12 30.04 22.93
CA THR A 52 -41.02 28.91 23.28
C THR A 52 -42.27 28.87 22.38
N ALA A 53 -42.84 27.67 22.17
CA ALA A 53 -44.28 27.32 21.97
C ALA A 53 -45.15 27.96 20.84
N GLY A 54 -45.88 27.12 20.08
CA GLY A 54 -47.01 27.57 19.24
C GLY A 54 -47.50 26.59 18.14
N VAL A 55 -48.27 25.56 18.50
CA VAL A 55 -48.97 24.59 17.59
C VAL A 55 -50.32 24.30 18.30
N PRO A 56 -51.53 24.25 17.66
CA PRO A 56 -51.86 23.25 16.63
C PRO A 56 -52.98 23.55 15.58
N ARG A 57 -53.21 22.54 14.71
CA ARG A 57 -54.38 22.18 13.85
C ARG A 57 -54.20 22.37 12.33
N CYS A 58 -54.73 21.51 11.45
CA CYS A 58 -55.14 20.09 11.53
C CYS A 58 -55.46 19.55 10.09
N CYS A 59 -55.74 18.25 9.96
CA CYS A 59 -56.36 17.56 8.82
C CYS A 59 -55.54 17.38 7.50
N SER A 60 -55.64 16.30 6.74
CA SER A 60 -56.03 14.89 7.00
C SER A 60 -55.79 14.03 5.74
N CYS A 61 -55.30 12.79 5.88
CA CYS A 61 -55.20 11.82 4.78
C CYS A 61 -56.51 11.05 4.54
N PRO A 62 -56.66 10.39 3.38
CA PRO A 62 -57.37 9.11 3.35
C PRO A 62 -56.68 8.01 2.52
N ALA A 63 -56.90 6.77 2.93
CA ALA A 63 -56.61 5.50 2.23
C ALA A 63 -57.45 4.38 2.89
N PRO A 64 -57.55 3.15 2.35
CA PRO A 64 -57.39 2.68 0.97
C PRO A 64 -58.66 1.96 0.44
N GLY A 65 -58.61 1.37 -0.76
CA GLY A 65 -59.69 0.51 -1.29
C GLY A 65 -59.21 -0.61 -2.22
N THR A 66 -59.65 -1.84 -1.95
CA THR A 66 -59.59 -3.07 -2.78
C THR A 66 -60.93 -3.82 -2.53
N PRO A 67 -61.37 -4.85 -3.31
CA PRO A 67 -60.60 -5.74 -4.19
C PRO A 67 -61.24 -6.04 -5.58
N GLY A 68 -60.59 -6.89 -6.38
CA GLY A 68 -61.18 -7.50 -7.58
C GLY A 68 -60.17 -8.35 -8.35
N ALA A 69 -60.46 -9.64 -8.56
CA ALA A 69 -59.57 -10.59 -9.22
C ALA A 69 -60.07 -10.99 -10.61
N ALA A 70 -59.15 -11.17 -11.58
CA ALA A 70 -59.30 -12.12 -12.69
C ALA A 70 -57.95 -12.33 -13.41
N ASN A 71 -57.68 -13.58 -13.80
CA ASN A 71 -56.67 -14.00 -14.78
C ASN A 71 -57.45 -14.84 -15.82
N PRO A 72 -57.06 -14.89 -17.11
CA PRO A 72 -56.24 -16.05 -17.48
C PRO A 72 -55.21 -15.84 -18.61
N GLN A 73 -54.19 -16.70 -18.53
CA GLN A 73 -53.26 -17.22 -19.54
C GLN A 73 -53.52 -16.89 -21.04
N ALA A 74 -52.44 -16.47 -21.70
CA ALA A 74 -52.03 -17.00 -23.01
C ALA A 74 -50.51 -17.17 -23.00
N GLY A 75 -50.00 -18.35 -23.37
CA GLY A 75 -48.56 -18.66 -23.31
C GLY A 75 -47.93 -18.76 -24.69
N TYR A 76 -46.65 -18.37 -24.79
CA TYR A 76 -45.75 -18.80 -25.84
C TYR A 76 -44.42 -19.22 -25.23
N SER A 77 -43.91 -20.37 -25.67
CA SER A 77 -42.64 -20.95 -25.26
C SER A 77 -41.56 -20.57 -26.28
N MET A 78 -40.37 -20.15 -25.81
CA MET A 78 -39.11 -20.29 -26.54
C MET A 78 -37.90 -20.15 -25.61
N GLY A 79 -36.90 -21.02 -25.81
CA GLY A 79 -35.47 -20.71 -25.57
C GLY A 79 -34.95 -20.61 -24.13
N ASN A 80 -34.48 -21.74 -23.57
CA ASN A 80 -33.47 -21.71 -22.51
C ASN A 80 -32.15 -21.16 -23.07
N SER A 81 -31.64 -20.03 -22.55
CA SER A 81 -30.22 -19.79 -22.17
C SER A 81 -29.92 -18.31 -21.92
N THR A 82 -30.09 -17.83 -20.69
CA THR A 82 -29.54 -16.53 -20.25
C THR A 82 -29.03 -16.61 -18.80
N SER A 83 -27.70 -16.45 -18.67
CA SER A 83 -26.97 -15.80 -17.57
C SER A 83 -27.49 -15.96 -16.12
N ARG A 84 -26.86 -16.87 -15.35
CA ARG A 84 -26.99 -16.94 -13.87
C ARG A 84 -26.49 -15.68 -13.14
N LEU A 85 -25.77 -14.78 -13.81
CA LEU A 85 -25.20 -13.56 -13.21
C LEU A 85 -26.23 -12.43 -12.95
N TYR A 86 -27.35 -12.39 -13.68
CA TYR A 86 -28.37 -11.36 -13.45
C TYR A 86 -29.01 -11.42 -12.04
N SER A 87 -28.99 -12.58 -11.37
CA SER A 87 -29.53 -12.70 -10.00
C SER A 87 -28.62 -12.10 -8.91
N ALA A 88 -27.34 -11.87 -9.20
CA ALA A 88 -26.43 -11.22 -8.27
C ALA A 88 -26.62 -9.69 -8.28
N LEU A 89 -26.69 -9.10 -9.47
CA LEU A 89 -26.85 -7.64 -9.66
C LEU A 89 -28.26 -7.14 -9.30
N ALA A 90 -29.30 -7.94 -9.51
CA ALA A 90 -30.68 -7.53 -9.23
C ALA A 90 -31.00 -7.36 -7.73
N LYS A 91 -30.19 -7.93 -6.82
CA LYS A 91 -30.44 -7.84 -5.37
C LYS A 91 -30.07 -6.48 -4.74
N THR A 92 -29.35 -5.62 -5.46
CA THR A 92 -28.89 -4.31 -4.95
C THR A 92 -29.85 -3.16 -5.27
N LEU A 93 -30.98 -3.42 -5.95
CA LEU A 93 -31.86 -2.39 -6.53
C LEU A 93 -33.26 -2.26 -5.91
N SER A 94 -33.48 -2.75 -4.68
CA SER A 94 -34.72 -2.46 -3.93
C SER A 94 -34.44 -1.87 -2.55
N SER A 95 -34.51 -0.54 -2.44
CA SER A 95 -34.43 0.18 -1.18
C SER A 95 -35.78 0.19 -0.44
N SER A 96 -35.92 -0.62 0.61
CA SER A 96 -36.85 -0.30 1.70
C SER A 96 -36.56 -1.07 2.99
N VAL A 97 -36.50 -0.32 4.11
CA VAL A 97 -36.59 -0.77 5.51
C VAL A 97 -35.36 -1.45 6.13
N ILE A 98 -34.54 -0.58 6.72
CA ILE A 98 -33.77 -0.77 7.95
C ILE A 98 -34.56 -1.60 8.98
N THR A 99 -34.18 -2.87 9.20
CA THR A 99 -34.15 -3.58 10.51
C THR A 99 -33.82 -5.07 10.32
N LYS A 100 -32.52 -5.42 10.35
CA LYS A 100 -31.93 -6.75 10.71
C LYS A 100 -30.42 -6.79 10.44
N HIS A 101 -29.65 -5.95 11.14
CA HIS A 101 -28.19 -6.09 11.17
C HIS A 101 -27.78 -7.16 12.20
N GLN A 102 -27.85 -8.45 11.86
CA GLN A 102 -26.98 -9.46 12.49
C GLN A 102 -26.89 -10.82 11.80
N ASP A 103 -27.85 -11.20 10.95
CA ASP A 103 -27.80 -12.44 10.16
C ASP A 103 -27.58 -12.12 8.67
N TYR A 104 -26.90 -13.03 7.95
CA TYR A 104 -26.36 -12.87 6.58
C TYR A 104 -25.03 -12.08 6.45
N LEU A 105 -24.01 -12.56 7.14
CA LEU A 105 -22.65 -12.60 6.58
C LEU A 105 -22.24 -14.08 6.37
N GLU A 106 -22.91 -14.76 5.42
CA GLU A 106 -22.28 -15.91 4.78
C GLU A 106 -21.15 -15.38 3.90
N GLN A 107 -19.93 -15.38 4.43
CA GLN A 107 -18.73 -15.12 3.65
C GLN A 107 -18.56 -16.28 2.65
N THR A 108 -19.01 -16.10 1.40
CA THR A 108 -18.53 -16.93 0.29
C THR A 108 -17.02 -16.78 0.23
N ASP A 109 -16.33 -17.88 0.54
CA ASP A 109 -14.88 -17.96 0.55
C ASP A 109 -14.33 -17.51 -0.83
N PRO A 110 -13.49 -16.45 -0.88
CA PRO A 110 -12.94 -15.94 -2.13
C PRO A 110 -12.14 -16.97 -2.94
N GLU A 111 -11.68 -18.07 -2.33
CA GLU A 111 -11.01 -19.17 -3.05
C GLU A 111 -11.95 -19.97 -3.98
N PHE A 112 -13.28 -19.81 -3.87
CA PHE A 112 -14.28 -20.57 -4.62
C PHE A 112 -15.09 -19.74 -5.63
N LEU A 113 -14.68 -18.50 -5.93
CA LEU A 113 -15.32 -17.69 -6.98
C LEU A 113 -14.79 -18.09 -8.37
N ASP A 114 -15.70 -18.42 -9.29
CA ASP A 114 -15.35 -18.72 -10.70
C ASP A 114 -14.50 -17.58 -11.30
N PRO A 115 -13.36 -17.87 -11.95
CA PRO A 115 -12.57 -16.85 -12.64
C PRO A 115 -13.41 -16.02 -13.62
N ILE A 116 -13.01 -14.76 -13.84
CA ILE A 116 -13.63 -13.88 -14.84
C ILE A 116 -12.65 -13.62 -15.98
N ASP A 117 -13.10 -13.68 -17.23
CA ASP A 117 -12.26 -13.23 -18.35
C ASP A 117 -12.08 -11.70 -18.23
N PRO A 118 -10.85 -11.17 -18.25
CA PRO A 118 -10.58 -9.73 -18.29
C PRO A 118 -11.38 -8.98 -19.37
N LYS A 119 -11.72 -9.65 -20.49
CA LYS A 119 -12.52 -9.08 -21.58
C LYS A 119 -14.00 -8.95 -21.24
N ASP A 120 -14.59 -9.96 -20.60
CA ASP A 120 -15.99 -9.93 -20.19
C ASP A 120 -16.22 -8.78 -19.20
N LEU A 121 -15.32 -8.61 -18.22
CA LEU A 121 -15.38 -7.50 -17.28
C LEU A 121 -15.17 -6.13 -17.96
N LEU A 122 -14.30 -6.06 -18.97
CA LEU A 122 -14.10 -4.85 -19.77
C LEU A 122 -15.35 -4.50 -20.58
N GLU A 123 -16.02 -5.50 -21.18
CA GLU A 123 -17.28 -5.30 -21.91
C GLU A 123 -18.41 -4.84 -20.96
N GLU A 124 -18.53 -5.42 -19.76
CA GLU A 124 -19.44 -4.92 -18.72
C GLU A 124 -19.18 -3.45 -18.36
N CYS A 125 -17.92 -3.06 -18.19
CA CYS A 125 -17.53 -1.67 -17.93
C CYS A 125 -17.89 -0.74 -19.10
N GLN A 126 -17.65 -1.18 -20.34
CA GLN A 126 -17.95 -0.42 -21.55
C GLN A 126 -19.46 -0.22 -21.77
N ILE A 127 -20.30 -1.17 -21.37
CA ILE A 127 -21.77 -1.02 -21.40
C ILE A 127 -22.23 0.09 -20.44
N VAL A 128 -21.64 0.18 -19.25
CA VAL A 128 -21.93 1.27 -18.29
C VAL A 128 -21.43 2.62 -18.84
N LEU A 129 -20.24 2.63 -19.43
CA LEU A 129 -19.58 3.83 -19.94
C LEU A 129 -19.95 4.20 -21.39
N GLN A 130 -20.89 3.49 -22.03
CA GLN A 130 -21.20 3.63 -23.47
C GLN A 130 -21.57 5.06 -23.94
N ASN A 131 -22.09 5.90 -23.03
CA ASN A 131 -22.46 7.29 -23.29
C ASN A 131 -21.42 8.31 -22.75
N ARG A 132 -20.23 7.84 -22.38
CA ARG A 132 -19.13 8.64 -21.85
C ARG A 132 -17.98 8.73 -22.86
N PRO A 133 -17.18 9.80 -22.82
CA PRO A 133 -15.94 9.88 -23.55
C PRO A 133 -14.98 8.73 -23.21
N ALA A 134 -14.20 8.26 -24.18
CA ALA A 134 -13.21 7.21 -23.95
C ALA A 134 -12.16 7.62 -22.92
N ARG A 135 -11.64 6.64 -22.16
CA ARG A 135 -10.57 6.84 -21.17
C ARG A 135 -9.36 7.55 -21.78
N LEU A 136 -8.66 8.33 -20.97
CA LEU A 136 -7.40 8.97 -21.38
C LEU A 136 -6.34 7.89 -21.63
N GLN A 137 -5.65 8.00 -22.77
CA GLN A 137 -4.57 7.09 -23.15
C GLN A 137 -3.21 7.72 -22.84
N ARG A 138 -2.27 6.89 -22.38
CA ARG A 138 -0.93 7.26 -21.95
C ARG A 138 0.06 6.22 -22.45
N ASP A 139 1.26 6.65 -22.81
CA ASP A 139 2.29 5.82 -23.44
C ASP A 139 3.35 5.37 -22.44
N PHE A 140 3.89 4.17 -22.61
CA PHE A 140 5.08 3.76 -21.87
C PHE A 140 6.33 4.38 -22.50
N VAL A 141 7.08 5.15 -21.70
CA VAL A 141 8.42 5.62 -22.06
C VAL A 141 9.40 4.48 -21.80
N ASP A 142 10.17 4.11 -22.81
CA ASP A 142 11.25 3.12 -22.70
C ASP A 142 12.46 3.76 -21.99
N LEU A 143 12.81 3.21 -20.82
CA LEU A 143 13.90 3.67 -19.96
C LEU A 143 15.05 2.66 -19.89
N ARG A 144 14.98 1.57 -20.67
CA ARG A 144 16.01 0.53 -20.68
C ARG A 144 17.35 1.07 -21.12
N THR A 145 18.37 0.83 -20.29
CA THR A 145 19.75 0.75 -20.79
C THR A 145 19.94 -0.58 -21.52
N SER A 146 20.97 -0.69 -22.36
CA SER A 146 21.08 -1.73 -23.40
C SER A 146 21.47 -3.14 -22.87
N PHE A 147 20.64 -3.73 -22.00
CA PHE A 147 20.81 -5.09 -21.46
C PHE A 147 19.75 -6.07 -21.97
N VAL A 148 20.09 -7.37 -21.92
CA VAL A 148 19.18 -8.47 -22.28
C VAL A 148 18.40 -8.90 -21.03
N ARG A 149 17.08 -9.05 -21.16
CA ARG A 149 16.23 -9.59 -20.09
C ARG A 149 16.35 -11.11 -20.00
N ASN A 150 16.59 -11.61 -18.80
CA ASN A 150 16.65 -13.06 -18.51
C ASN A 150 15.37 -13.61 -17.84
N HIS A 151 14.42 -12.73 -17.51
CA HIS A 151 13.11 -13.06 -16.93
C HIS A 151 12.11 -11.94 -17.24
N GLN A 152 10.81 -12.14 -16.95
CA GLN A 152 9.81 -11.09 -17.16
C GLN A 152 9.98 -9.92 -16.16
N PRO A 153 9.75 -8.65 -16.57
CA PRO A 153 9.66 -7.52 -15.65
C PRO A 153 8.54 -7.69 -14.61
N ILE A 154 8.60 -6.89 -13.54
CA ILE A 154 7.56 -6.75 -12.51
C ILE A 154 6.92 -5.37 -12.71
N ARG A 155 5.72 -5.34 -13.27
CA ARG A 155 4.90 -4.15 -13.39
C ARG A 155 4.25 -3.83 -12.05
N VAL A 156 4.50 -2.64 -11.55
CA VAL A 156 3.88 -2.13 -10.32
C VAL A 156 2.96 -0.98 -10.70
N MET A 157 1.78 -0.89 -10.10
CA MET A 157 0.89 0.26 -10.23
C MET A 157 0.64 0.88 -8.85
N GLN A 158 0.87 2.18 -8.74
CA GLN A 158 0.60 3.00 -7.56
C GLN A 158 -0.51 3.99 -7.91
N TRP A 159 -1.58 4.04 -7.11
CA TRP A 159 -2.69 4.96 -7.38
C TRP A 159 -3.51 5.30 -6.12
N ASN A 160 -3.63 6.59 -5.80
CA ASN A 160 -4.75 7.08 -5.00
C ASN A 160 -6.00 7.07 -5.90
N ILE A 161 -6.99 6.24 -5.58
CA ILE A 161 -8.18 6.05 -6.45
C ILE A 161 -9.32 7.03 -6.16
N LEU A 162 -9.13 7.95 -5.20
CA LEU A 162 -10.15 8.84 -4.65
C LEU A 162 -11.31 8.04 -4.00
N ALA A 163 -11.46 8.13 -2.69
CA ALA A 163 -12.56 7.44 -2.00
C ALA A 163 -13.91 8.02 -2.44
N GLN A 164 -14.91 7.16 -2.68
CA GLN A 164 -16.22 7.57 -3.16
C GLN A 164 -16.89 8.58 -2.22
N ALA A 165 -16.85 8.29 -0.92
CA ALA A 165 -17.41 9.16 0.10
C ALA A 165 -16.70 10.53 0.15
N LEU A 166 -15.39 10.58 -0.08
CA LEU A 166 -14.65 11.85 -0.08
C LEU A 166 -14.94 12.67 -1.34
N GLY A 167 -14.97 12.03 -2.51
CA GLY A 167 -15.24 12.67 -3.79
C GLY A 167 -16.58 13.38 -3.83
N GLU A 168 -17.65 12.71 -3.36
CA GLU A 168 -18.98 13.31 -3.28
C GLU A 168 -19.15 14.29 -2.10
N GLY A 169 -18.64 13.93 -0.91
CA GLY A 169 -19.01 14.60 0.33
C GLY A 169 -18.04 15.64 0.89
N LYS A 170 -16.76 15.63 0.47
CA LYS A 170 -15.70 16.44 1.10
C LYS A 170 -14.76 17.15 0.15
N ASP A 171 -14.47 16.58 -1.01
CA ASP A 171 -13.39 17.08 -1.85
C ASP A 171 -13.75 18.33 -2.65
N ASN A 172 -15.04 18.52 -2.95
CA ASN A 172 -15.60 19.71 -3.59
C ASN A 172 -14.93 20.04 -4.94
N PHE A 173 -14.98 19.11 -5.89
CA PHE A 173 -14.42 19.31 -7.23
C PHE A 173 -15.28 20.28 -8.08
N ILE A 174 -15.08 21.58 -7.92
CA ILE A 174 -15.96 22.64 -8.46
C ILE A 174 -16.02 22.73 -10.01
N GLN A 175 -15.17 22.00 -10.73
CA GLN A 175 -15.19 21.89 -12.20
C GLN A 175 -15.51 20.47 -12.71
N CYS A 176 -15.73 19.51 -11.80
CA CYS A 176 -16.14 18.16 -12.13
C CYS A 176 -17.68 18.04 -12.11
N PRO A 177 -18.33 17.51 -13.16
CA PRO A 177 -19.75 17.17 -13.12
C PRO A 177 -20.02 16.09 -12.05
N MET A 178 -21.07 16.27 -11.24
CA MET A 178 -21.44 15.29 -10.20
C MET A 178 -21.77 13.92 -10.78
N GLU A 179 -22.24 13.85 -12.03
CA GLU A 179 -22.48 12.62 -12.76
C GLU A 179 -21.19 11.81 -12.97
N ALA A 180 -20.06 12.48 -13.23
CA ALA A 180 -18.76 11.84 -13.39
C ALA A 180 -18.19 11.30 -12.06
N LEU A 181 -18.70 11.80 -10.93
CA LEU A 181 -18.31 11.31 -9.59
C LEU A 181 -19.09 10.07 -9.17
N ARG A 182 -20.18 9.69 -9.86
CA ARG A 182 -21.02 8.54 -9.48
C ARG A 182 -20.23 7.24 -9.40
N TRP A 183 -20.46 6.48 -8.34
CA TRP A 183 -19.75 5.23 -8.10
C TRP A 183 -19.83 4.24 -9.26
N GLU A 184 -21.01 4.07 -9.88
CA GLU A 184 -21.19 3.15 -11.00
C GLU A 184 -20.22 3.45 -12.16
N GLU A 185 -19.96 4.72 -12.44
CA GLU A 185 -19.10 5.18 -13.54
C GLU A 185 -17.63 5.14 -13.12
N ARG A 186 -17.29 5.69 -11.94
CA ARG A 186 -15.91 5.68 -11.44
C ARG A 186 -15.37 4.26 -11.27
N LYS A 187 -16.19 3.34 -10.74
CA LYS A 187 -15.83 1.93 -10.61
C LYS A 187 -15.37 1.34 -11.95
N CYS A 188 -16.15 1.57 -13.01
CA CYS A 188 -15.85 1.03 -14.33
C CYS A 188 -14.55 1.64 -14.88
N LEU A 189 -14.35 2.95 -14.77
CA LEU A 189 -13.10 3.62 -15.18
C LEU A 189 -11.87 3.14 -14.38
N ILE A 190 -12.01 2.87 -13.08
CA ILE A 190 -10.91 2.31 -12.25
C ILE A 190 -10.55 0.90 -12.72
N LEU A 191 -11.55 0.07 -13.02
CA LEU A 191 -11.34 -1.28 -13.55
C LEU A 191 -10.73 -1.24 -14.96
N GLU A 192 -11.19 -0.35 -15.85
CA GLU A 192 -10.59 -0.16 -17.18
C GLU A 192 -9.11 0.25 -17.09
N GLU A 193 -8.73 1.14 -16.18
CA GLU A 193 -7.33 1.55 -15.97
C GLU A 193 -6.45 0.36 -15.51
N ILE A 194 -6.94 -0.46 -14.57
CA ILE A 194 -6.23 -1.67 -14.10
C ILE A 194 -6.10 -2.69 -15.24
N LEU A 195 -7.18 -2.96 -15.99
CA LEU A 195 -7.20 -3.91 -17.11
C LEU A 195 -6.36 -3.43 -18.31
N ALA A 196 -6.24 -2.12 -18.51
CA ALA A 196 -5.43 -1.53 -19.57
C ALA A 196 -3.92 -1.71 -19.32
N TYR A 197 -3.47 -1.61 -18.07
CA TYR A 197 -2.05 -1.68 -17.73
C TYR A 197 -1.59 -3.04 -17.17
N GLN A 198 -2.50 -3.88 -16.70
CA GLN A 198 -2.23 -5.26 -16.23
C GLN A 198 -1.07 -5.33 -15.22
N PRO A 199 -1.17 -4.65 -14.07
CA PRO A 199 -0.10 -4.62 -13.09
C PRO A 199 0.06 -5.98 -12.41
N ASP A 200 1.30 -6.45 -12.24
CA ASP A 200 1.57 -7.66 -11.46
C ASP A 200 1.36 -7.42 -9.96
N ILE A 201 1.53 -6.16 -9.54
CA ILE A 201 1.39 -5.67 -8.17
C ILE A 201 0.67 -4.31 -8.20
N LEU A 202 -0.41 -4.19 -7.44
CA LEU A 202 -1.27 -3.01 -7.40
C LEU A 202 -1.33 -2.47 -5.96
N CYS A 203 -0.90 -1.22 -5.78
CA CYS A 203 -0.83 -0.50 -4.53
C CYS A 203 -1.82 0.67 -4.58
N LEU A 204 -2.91 0.59 -3.82
CA LEU A 204 -3.98 1.59 -3.82
C LEU A 204 -4.07 2.35 -2.49
N GLN A 205 -4.53 3.60 -2.57
CA GLN A 205 -4.95 4.40 -1.43
C GLN A 205 -6.37 4.94 -1.64
N GLU A 206 -7.01 5.32 -0.54
CA GLU A 206 -8.41 5.78 -0.51
C GLU A 206 -9.42 4.72 -1.00
N VAL A 207 -9.15 3.46 -0.67
CA VAL A 207 -10.06 2.36 -1.02
C VAL A 207 -11.16 2.26 0.04
N ASP A 208 -12.35 2.79 -0.24
CA ASP A 208 -13.56 2.62 0.58
C ASP A 208 -14.52 1.54 0.04
N HIS A 209 -14.34 1.09 -1.21
CA HIS A 209 -15.10 0.00 -1.85
C HIS A 209 -14.35 -1.34 -1.96
N TYR A 210 -13.55 -1.68 -0.94
CA TYR A 210 -12.71 -2.88 -0.98
C TYR A 210 -13.53 -4.19 -1.01
N PHE A 211 -14.45 -4.38 -0.05
CA PHE A 211 -15.13 -5.67 0.16
C PHE A 211 -16.26 -5.93 -0.85
N ASP A 212 -16.98 -4.90 -1.28
CA ASP A 212 -18.10 -5.02 -2.22
C ASP A 212 -17.64 -5.10 -3.69
N THR A 213 -16.48 -4.53 -4.02
CA THR A 213 -16.02 -4.36 -5.40
C THR A 213 -14.63 -4.93 -5.63
N PHE A 214 -13.59 -4.32 -5.05
CA PHE A 214 -12.21 -4.61 -5.50
C PHE A 214 -11.73 -6.01 -5.13
N GLN A 215 -11.99 -6.47 -3.91
CA GLN A 215 -11.62 -7.82 -3.47
C GLN A 215 -12.29 -8.91 -4.33
N PRO A 216 -13.62 -8.97 -4.49
CA PRO A 216 -14.24 -10.06 -5.26
C PRO A 216 -13.88 -10.02 -6.76
N LEU A 217 -13.75 -8.85 -7.37
CA LEU A 217 -13.38 -8.75 -8.80
C LEU A 217 -11.89 -9.09 -9.03
N LEU A 218 -10.97 -8.51 -8.27
CA LEU A 218 -9.54 -8.76 -8.45
C LEU A 218 -9.14 -10.19 -8.04
N SER A 219 -9.81 -10.79 -7.04
CA SER A 219 -9.59 -12.21 -6.70
C SER A 219 -9.88 -13.15 -7.88
N ARG A 220 -10.97 -12.88 -8.62
CA ARG A 220 -11.41 -13.63 -9.82
C ARG A 220 -10.52 -13.36 -11.05
N LEU A 221 -9.78 -12.26 -11.05
CA LEU A 221 -8.72 -11.93 -12.02
C LEU A 221 -7.34 -12.51 -11.62
N GLY A 222 -7.27 -13.33 -10.57
CA GLY A 222 -6.04 -14.03 -10.16
C GLY A 222 -5.18 -13.29 -9.12
N TYR A 223 -5.62 -12.14 -8.62
CA TYR A 223 -4.89 -11.43 -7.56
C TYR A 223 -5.11 -12.07 -6.18
N GLN A 224 -4.08 -12.05 -5.34
CA GLN A 224 -4.22 -12.07 -3.89
C GLN A 224 -4.54 -10.65 -3.44
N CYS A 225 -5.39 -10.48 -2.42
CA CYS A 225 -5.83 -9.16 -1.95
C CYS A 225 -5.49 -8.96 -0.47
N ALA A 226 -5.07 -7.75 -0.09
CA ALA A 226 -4.94 -7.32 1.30
C ALA A 226 -5.42 -5.86 1.47
N PHE A 227 -6.06 -5.56 2.60
CA PHE A 227 -6.61 -4.25 2.92
C PHE A 227 -6.35 -3.87 4.37
N LEU A 228 -6.14 -2.57 4.61
CA LEU A 228 -5.94 -2.00 5.93
C LEU A 228 -6.62 -0.62 6.00
N PRO A 229 -7.79 -0.50 6.65
CA PRO A 229 -8.49 0.77 6.79
C PRO A 229 -7.77 1.73 7.74
N LYS A 230 -7.94 3.03 7.51
CA LYS A 230 -7.56 4.07 8.48
C LYS A 230 -8.44 3.92 9.74
N PRO A 231 -7.88 3.86 10.97
CA PRO A 231 -8.65 3.62 12.20
C PRO A 231 -9.81 4.58 12.44
N CYS A 232 -9.65 5.85 12.03
CA CYS A 232 -10.67 6.88 12.03
C CYS A 232 -10.71 7.52 10.63
N SER A 233 -11.14 6.77 9.61
CA SER A 233 -11.25 7.27 8.24
C SER A 233 -12.17 8.51 8.15
N PRO A 234 -11.79 9.54 7.38
CA PRO A 234 -12.66 10.69 7.09
C PRO A 234 -13.91 10.32 6.28
N CYS A 235 -14.00 9.15 5.66
CA CYS A 235 -15.22 8.73 4.95
C CYS A 235 -16.41 8.60 5.91
N LEU A 236 -16.14 8.24 7.18
CA LEU A 236 -17.16 8.02 8.21
C LEU A 236 -17.91 9.31 8.63
N ASP A 237 -17.38 10.50 8.31
CA ASP A 237 -18.10 11.76 8.55
C ASP A 237 -19.02 12.17 7.37
N VAL A 238 -19.11 11.35 6.32
CA VAL A 238 -19.93 11.61 5.13
C VAL A 238 -21.21 10.77 5.21
N GLU A 239 -22.35 11.39 4.89
CA GLU A 239 -23.63 10.67 4.83
C GLU A 239 -23.61 9.63 3.69
N CYS A 240 -24.23 8.46 3.91
CA CYS A 240 -24.24 7.34 2.95
C CYS A 240 -22.86 6.77 2.54
N ASN A 241 -21.81 6.94 3.36
CA ASN A 241 -20.50 6.34 3.11
C ASN A 241 -20.52 4.79 3.13
N ASN A 242 -19.56 4.18 2.41
CA ASN A 242 -19.35 2.73 2.35
C ASN A 242 -18.40 2.18 3.44
N GLY A 243 -18.25 2.91 4.56
CA GLY A 243 -17.30 2.58 5.62
C GLY A 243 -15.95 3.31 5.48
N PRO A 244 -14.89 2.82 6.14
CA PRO A 244 -13.61 3.51 6.21
C PRO A 244 -12.72 3.24 4.98
N ASP A 245 -12.14 4.30 4.42
CA ASP A 245 -11.07 4.16 3.43
C ASP A 245 -9.77 3.59 4.03
N GLY A 246 -8.95 2.99 3.18
CA GLY A 246 -7.66 2.43 3.56
C GLY A 246 -6.64 2.36 2.44
N CYS A 247 -5.52 1.71 2.75
CA CYS A 247 -4.57 1.23 1.75
C CYS A 247 -4.95 -0.20 1.36
N ALA A 248 -4.76 -0.56 0.10
CA ALA A 248 -4.88 -1.93 -0.39
C ALA A 248 -3.64 -2.35 -1.19
N LEU A 249 -3.25 -3.62 -1.08
CA LEU A 249 -2.14 -4.21 -1.80
C LEU A 249 -2.63 -5.51 -2.45
N PHE A 250 -2.46 -5.61 -3.77
CA PHE A 250 -2.80 -6.79 -4.55
C PHE A 250 -1.58 -7.28 -5.32
N PHE A 251 -1.47 -8.58 -5.56
CA PHE A 251 -0.43 -9.15 -6.44
C PHE A 251 -0.94 -10.41 -7.17
N LEU A 252 -0.44 -10.70 -8.37
CA LEU A 252 -0.83 -11.90 -9.13
C LEU A 252 -0.29 -13.19 -8.46
N LYS A 253 -1.19 -14.10 -8.07
CA LYS A 253 -0.86 -15.36 -7.37
C LYS A 253 0.08 -16.27 -8.18
N ASP A 254 -0.13 -16.32 -9.49
CA ASP A 254 0.69 -17.15 -10.40
C ASP A 254 2.13 -16.65 -10.51
N ARG A 255 2.37 -15.34 -10.31
CA ARG A 255 3.70 -14.73 -10.37
C ARG A 255 4.42 -14.70 -9.03
N PHE A 256 3.70 -14.58 -7.90
CA PHE A 256 4.32 -14.44 -6.58
C PHE A 256 3.68 -15.31 -5.49
N THR A 257 4.53 -15.85 -4.61
CA THR A 257 4.10 -16.43 -3.33
C THR A 257 4.25 -15.38 -2.21
N LEU A 258 3.23 -15.17 -1.38
CA LEU A 258 3.34 -14.40 -0.14
C LEU A 258 4.21 -15.15 0.88
N ILE A 259 5.21 -14.47 1.44
CA ILE A 259 6.10 -15.02 2.48
C ILE A 259 5.78 -14.41 3.85
N ASN A 260 5.49 -13.11 3.90
CA ASN A 260 5.09 -12.41 5.12
C ASN A 260 4.20 -11.20 4.79
N ASN A 261 3.24 -10.89 5.67
CA ASN A 261 2.40 -9.69 5.60
C ASN A 261 2.39 -8.96 6.95
N THR A 262 2.80 -7.69 6.95
CA THR A 262 2.82 -6.82 8.12
C THR A 262 1.90 -5.62 7.91
N ASN A 263 0.90 -5.47 8.77
CA ASN A 263 0.00 -4.32 8.81
C ASN A 263 0.53 -3.29 9.82
N ILE A 264 0.91 -2.11 9.36
CA ILE A 264 1.53 -1.06 10.19
C ILE A 264 0.55 0.08 10.40
N ARG A 265 0.21 0.37 11.66
CA ARG A 265 -0.36 1.66 12.07
C ARG A 265 0.79 2.60 12.42
N LEU A 266 1.05 3.58 11.55
CA LEU A 266 2.22 4.46 11.63
C LEU A 266 2.23 5.26 12.94
N THR A 267 3.42 5.48 13.50
CA THR A 267 3.63 6.37 14.64
C THR A 267 4.27 7.70 14.23
N ALA A 268 4.03 8.73 15.03
CA ALA A 268 4.76 9.99 14.97
C ALA A 268 5.17 10.34 16.40
N MET A 269 6.47 10.43 16.67
CA MET A 269 7.00 10.72 18.01
C MET A 269 6.45 9.74 19.09
N LYS A 270 6.39 8.43 18.76
CA LYS A 270 5.81 7.33 19.55
C LYS A 270 4.28 7.35 19.71
N LEU A 271 3.56 8.35 19.19
CA LEU A 271 2.10 8.40 19.19
C LEU A 271 1.54 7.66 17.97
N LYS A 272 0.58 6.74 18.18
CA LYS A 272 -0.11 6.05 17.08
C LYS A 272 -0.97 7.04 16.29
N THR A 273 -0.65 7.22 15.01
CA THR A 273 -1.35 8.15 14.11
C THR A 273 -2.64 7.53 13.54
N ASN A 274 -3.29 8.21 12.60
CA ASN A 274 -4.44 7.69 11.85
C ASN A 274 -4.04 7.08 10.49
N GLN A 275 -2.77 7.15 10.12
CA GLN A 275 -2.27 6.66 8.84
C GLN A 275 -1.73 5.25 8.99
N VAL A 276 -1.72 4.52 7.89
CA VAL A 276 -1.45 3.08 7.84
C VAL A 276 -0.59 2.73 6.64
N ALA A 277 0.14 1.63 6.74
CA ALA A 277 0.86 1.01 5.65
C ALA A 277 0.70 -0.51 5.67
N ILE A 278 0.65 -1.14 4.50
CA ILE A 278 0.75 -2.60 4.35
C ILE A 278 2.13 -2.90 3.78
N VAL A 279 2.82 -3.90 4.33
CA VAL A 279 4.15 -4.34 3.87
C VAL A 279 4.12 -5.85 3.66
N GLN A 280 4.51 -6.31 2.47
CA GLN A 280 4.54 -7.74 2.13
C GLN A 280 5.90 -8.15 1.58
N ILE A 281 6.41 -9.28 2.06
CA ILE A 281 7.56 -9.97 1.44
C ILE A 281 6.99 -10.99 0.46
N LEU A 282 7.37 -10.85 -0.81
CA LEU A 282 6.93 -11.69 -1.91
C LEU A 282 8.12 -12.47 -2.49
N LYS A 283 7.88 -13.72 -2.87
CA LYS A 283 8.82 -14.55 -3.63
C LYS A 283 8.35 -14.64 -5.08
N CYS A 284 9.17 -14.21 -6.02
CA CYS A 284 8.93 -14.43 -7.45
C CYS A 284 8.97 -15.93 -7.76
N ASN A 285 7.89 -16.46 -8.35
CA ASN A 285 7.74 -17.89 -8.64
C ASN A 285 8.70 -18.35 -9.77
N GLU A 286 8.99 -17.48 -10.75
CA GLU A 286 9.92 -17.73 -11.86
C GLU A 286 11.39 -17.78 -11.39
N THR A 287 11.82 -16.82 -10.57
CA THR A 287 13.24 -16.65 -10.21
C THR A 287 13.61 -17.18 -8.82
N GLY A 288 12.62 -17.52 -7.99
CA GLY A 288 12.79 -17.89 -6.59
C GLY A 288 13.27 -16.76 -5.67
N LYS A 289 13.48 -15.54 -6.20
CA LYS A 289 14.05 -14.40 -5.44
C LYS A 289 12.98 -13.69 -4.60
N LEU A 290 13.39 -13.24 -3.41
CA LEU A 290 12.59 -12.37 -2.55
C LEU A 290 12.72 -10.90 -2.93
N PHE A 291 11.64 -10.16 -2.69
CA PHE A 291 11.58 -8.70 -2.63
C PHE A 291 10.42 -8.29 -1.69
N CYS A 292 10.42 -7.04 -1.26
CA CYS A 292 9.46 -6.46 -0.34
C CYS A 292 8.68 -5.36 -1.06
N VAL A 293 7.36 -5.29 -0.85
CA VAL A 293 6.51 -4.22 -1.37
C VAL A 293 5.75 -3.59 -0.21
N ALA A 294 5.70 -2.26 -0.19
CA ALA A 294 4.93 -1.49 0.77
C ALA A 294 3.99 -0.52 0.07
N VAL A 295 2.81 -0.30 0.67
CA VAL A 295 1.86 0.74 0.28
C VAL A 295 1.50 1.60 1.50
N THR A 296 1.44 2.92 1.33
CA THR A 296 1.12 3.88 2.41
C THR A 296 0.27 5.05 1.91
N HIS A 297 -0.42 5.73 2.82
CA HIS A 297 -1.06 7.03 2.62
C HIS A 297 -0.73 7.90 3.85
N LEU A 298 0.08 8.94 3.68
CA LEU A 298 0.55 9.80 4.80
C LEU A 298 -0.45 10.92 5.17
N LYS A 299 -0.09 11.77 6.14
CA LYS A 299 -1.01 12.80 6.66
C LYS A 299 -1.22 13.94 5.66
N ALA A 300 -2.44 13.99 5.11
CA ALA A 300 -2.90 15.05 4.21
C ALA A 300 -2.98 16.47 4.80
N ARG A 301 -3.04 17.46 3.89
CA ARG A 301 -3.13 18.93 4.11
C ARG A 301 -1.84 19.60 4.61
N ASN A 302 -1.70 20.90 4.31
CA ASN A 302 -0.60 21.75 4.75
C ASN A 302 -0.61 21.95 6.29
N GLY A 303 0.55 22.28 6.85
CA GLY A 303 0.77 22.42 8.30
C GLY A 303 1.08 21.09 9.01
N TRP A 304 1.24 19.99 8.26
CA TRP A 304 1.51 18.64 8.78
C TRP A 304 2.86 18.08 8.30
N GLU A 305 3.74 18.89 7.74
CA GLU A 305 5.02 18.51 7.11
C GLU A 305 5.91 17.75 8.11
N ARG A 306 6.04 18.28 9.34
CA ARG A 306 6.78 17.62 10.43
C ARG A 306 6.15 16.30 10.89
N PHE A 307 4.83 16.19 10.77
CA PHE A 307 4.10 14.97 11.15
C PHE A 307 4.25 13.90 10.07
N ARG A 308 4.19 14.28 8.78
CA ARG A 308 4.56 13.41 7.65
C ARG A 308 6.00 12.92 7.76
N SER A 309 6.94 13.81 8.09
CA SER A 309 8.34 13.42 8.33
C SER A 309 8.48 12.40 9.47
N ALA A 310 7.78 12.60 10.60
CA ALA A 310 7.79 11.61 11.68
C ALA A 310 7.16 10.26 11.27
N GLN A 311 6.09 10.27 10.47
CA GLN A 311 5.47 9.06 9.90
C GLN A 311 6.39 8.36 8.89
N GLY A 312 7.11 9.12 8.07
CA GLY A 312 8.07 8.58 7.11
C GLY A 312 9.27 7.94 7.80
N ALA A 313 9.78 8.56 8.87
CA ALA A 313 10.84 7.98 9.69
C ALA A 313 10.42 6.65 10.35
N ASP A 314 9.21 6.60 10.94
CA ASP A 314 8.61 5.37 11.50
C ASP A 314 8.46 4.28 10.43
N LEU A 315 7.98 4.65 9.23
CA LEU A 315 7.87 3.72 8.11
C LEU A 315 9.24 3.20 7.65
N LEU A 316 10.24 4.06 7.48
CA LEU A 316 11.60 3.67 7.11
C LEU A 316 12.27 2.75 8.14
N GLU A 317 12.05 2.99 9.44
CA GLU A 317 12.55 2.12 10.51
C GLU A 317 11.91 0.72 10.45
N ASN A 318 10.59 0.64 10.31
CA ASN A 318 9.89 -0.63 10.15
C ASN A 318 10.34 -1.36 8.87
N LEU A 319 10.45 -0.65 7.74
CA LEU A 319 10.89 -1.23 6.47
C LEU A 319 12.30 -1.78 6.56
N LYS A 320 13.22 -1.08 7.25
CA LYS A 320 14.59 -1.55 7.49
C LYS A 320 14.65 -2.83 8.30
N GLN A 321 13.81 -2.96 9.34
CA GLN A 321 13.70 -4.20 10.12
C GLN A 321 13.11 -5.34 9.27
N ILE A 322 12.05 -5.07 8.50
CA ILE A 322 11.36 -6.09 7.67
C ILE A 322 12.24 -6.57 6.51
N THR A 323 13.03 -5.69 5.89
CA THR A 323 13.93 -6.04 4.77
C THR A 323 15.28 -6.61 5.21
N GLN A 324 15.48 -6.85 6.51
CA GLN A 324 16.73 -7.34 7.09
C GLN A 324 17.90 -6.41 6.71
N ASP A 325 17.81 -5.14 7.13
CA ASP A 325 18.80 -4.09 6.85
C ASP A 325 19.11 -3.90 5.34
N ALA A 326 18.06 -4.00 4.51
CA ALA A 326 18.09 -3.91 3.03
C ALA A 326 18.69 -5.11 2.27
N GLU A 327 18.86 -6.27 2.90
CA GLU A 327 19.18 -7.52 2.17
C GLU A 327 18.08 -7.92 1.18
N ILE A 328 16.81 -7.65 1.51
CA ILE A 328 15.65 -7.86 0.64
C ILE A 328 15.36 -6.57 -0.16
N PRO A 329 15.43 -6.59 -1.51
CA PRO A 329 15.07 -5.43 -2.34
C PRO A 329 13.67 -4.92 -2.05
N LEU A 330 13.50 -3.61 -2.03
CA LEU A 330 12.28 -2.93 -1.59
C LEU A 330 11.67 -2.08 -2.71
N ILE A 331 10.34 -2.07 -2.78
CA ILE A 331 9.52 -1.12 -3.51
C ILE A 331 8.53 -0.48 -2.52
N VAL A 332 8.42 0.85 -2.49
CA VAL A 332 7.45 1.58 -1.65
C VAL A 332 6.60 2.48 -2.52
N CYS A 333 5.31 2.16 -2.59
CA CYS A 333 4.28 2.93 -3.25
C CYS A 333 3.52 3.80 -2.23
N GLY A 334 3.07 4.97 -2.62
CA GLY A 334 2.05 5.66 -1.83
C GLY A 334 1.81 7.11 -2.22
N ASP A 335 0.69 7.63 -1.73
CA ASP A 335 0.43 9.06 -1.63
C ASP A 335 1.07 9.58 -0.32
N PHE A 336 2.17 10.31 -0.48
CA PHE A 336 2.93 10.88 0.63
C PHE A 336 2.33 12.22 1.09
N ASN A 337 1.37 12.80 0.36
CA ASN A 337 0.79 14.12 0.62
C ASN A 337 1.87 15.21 0.85
N ALA A 338 3.02 15.05 0.19
CA ALA A 338 4.20 15.88 0.34
C ALA A 338 4.89 16.09 -1.00
N GLU A 339 5.23 17.34 -1.28
CA GLU A 339 6.04 17.71 -2.46
C GLU A 339 7.51 17.27 -2.28
N PRO A 340 8.31 17.17 -3.36
CA PRO A 340 9.72 16.77 -3.29
C PRO A 340 10.63 17.71 -2.47
N THR A 341 10.11 18.85 -2.03
CA THR A 341 10.78 19.84 -1.17
C THR A 341 10.62 19.56 0.33
N GLU A 342 9.75 18.63 0.73
CA GLU A 342 9.52 18.31 2.15
C GLU A 342 10.56 17.33 2.73
N GLU A 343 10.80 17.45 4.04
CA GLU A 343 11.77 16.61 4.76
C GLU A 343 11.42 15.10 4.67
N VAL A 344 10.14 14.73 4.53
CA VAL A 344 9.74 13.33 4.37
C VAL A 344 10.25 12.72 3.06
N TYR A 345 10.21 13.49 1.96
CA TYR A 345 10.77 13.05 0.67
C TYR A 345 12.29 12.92 0.78
N LYS A 346 12.94 13.92 1.38
CA LYS A 346 14.38 13.92 1.61
C LYS A 346 14.82 12.69 2.42
N GLN A 347 14.13 12.38 3.52
CA GLN A 347 14.39 11.21 4.37
C GLN A 347 14.34 9.89 3.60
N PHE A 348 13.42 9.75 2.62
CA PHE A 348 13.38 8.57 1.75
C PHE A 348 14.56 8.55 0.76
N SER A 349 14.87 9.68 0.13
CA SER A 349 15.96 9.80 -0.85
C SER A 349 17.37 9.64 -0.25
N GLU A 350 17.57 10.04 1.01
CA GLU A 350 18.84 9.95 1.75
C GLU A 350 18.90 8.71 2.66
N SER A 351 17.88 7.83 2.60
CA SER A 351 17.77 6.65 3.47
C SER A 351 18.90 5.64 3.26
N SER A 352 19.36 5.00 4.35
CA SER A 352 20.27 3.84 4.29
C SER A 352 19.71 2.65 3.50
N LEU A 353 18.41 2.64 3.19
CA LEU A 353 17.77 1.67 2.30
C LEU A 353 18.11 1.88 0.80
N ASN A 354 18.89 2.91 0.47
CA ASN A 354 19.36 3.22 -0.89
C ASN A 354 18.21 3.30 -1.90
N LEU A 355 17.18 4.08 -1.55
CA LEU A 355 15.99 4.26 -2.37
C LEU A 355 16.18 5.38 -3.39
N ASN A 356 15.66 5.20 -4.59
CA ASN A 356 15.43 6.26 -5.57
C ASN A 356 13.95 6.26 -5.96
N SER A 357 13.43 7.39 -6.43
CA SER A 357 12.07 7.47 -6.99
C SER A 357 12.10 7.16 -8.48
N ALA A 358 11.20 6.27 -8.93
CA ALA A 358 11.16 5.79 -10.31
C ALA A 358 10.75 6.89 -11.31
N TYR A 359 9.86 7.80 -10.93
CA TYR A 359 9.28 8.78 -11.85
C TYR A 359 10.23 9.93 -12.21
N LYS A 360 11.30 10.15 -11.43
CA LYS A 360 12.44 11.00 -11.81
C LYS A 360 13.07 10.61 -13.15
N LEU A 361 12.99 9.33 -13.54
CA LEU A 361 13.61 8.84 -14.76
C LEU A 361 12.89 9.32 -16.03
N LEU A 362 11.67 9.88 -15.91
CA LEU A 362 10.97 10.52 -17.03
C LEU A 362 11.50 11.92 -17.34
N SER A 363 12.28 12.55 -16.46
CA SER A 363 12.90 13.84 -16.76
C SER A 363 14.14 13.67 -17.65
N THR A 364 14.46 14.67 -18.46
CA THR A 364 15.60 14.65 -19.38
C THR A 364 16.97 14.46 -18.71
N ASN A 365 17.06 14.75 -17.41
CA ASN A 365 18.26 14.55 -16.58
C ASN A 365 18.19 13.29 -15.69
N GLY A 366 17.06 12.56 -15.64
CA GLY A 366 16.84 11.42 -14.75
C GLY A 366 16.81 11.73 -13.24
N LEU A 367 16.78 13.03 -12.87
CA LEU A 367 17.02 13.52 -11.52
C LEU A 367 15.89 14.41 -10.96
N THR A 368 14.94 14.81 -11.80
CA THR A 368 13.89 15.77 -11.45
C THR A 368 12.56 15.04 -11.38
N GLU A 369 11.85 15.16 -10.26
CA GLU A 369 10.50 14.60 -10.10
C GLU A 369 9.50 15.19 -11.11
N PRO A 370 8.40 14.49 -11.42
CA PRO A 370 7.42 14.97 -12.38
C PRO A 370 6.81 16.31 -11.98
N PRO A 371 6.28 17.09 -12.94
CA PRO A 371 5.65 18.38 -12.66
C PRO A 371 4.33 18.29 -11.89
N TYR A 372 3.70 17.12 -11.88
CA TYR A 372 2.55 16.76 -11.04
C TYR A 372 2.34 15.24 -11.04
N THR A 373 1.67 14.73 -10.01
CA THR A 373 0.97 13.42 -10.02
C THR A 373 -0.53 13.60 -9.81
N THR A 374 -0.95 14.76 -9.29
CA THR A 374 -2.36 15.12 -9.10
C THR A 374 -2.64 16.54 -9.57
N TRP A 375 -3.80 16.75 -10.19
CA TRP A 375 -4.21 18.05 -10.72
C TRP A 375 -5.73 18.22 -10.68
N LYS A 376 -6.22 19.08 -9.79
CA LYS A 376 -7.65 19.29 -9.51
C LYS A 376 -8.00 20.74 -9.21
N ILE A 377 -9.28 21.09 -9.34
CA ILE A 377 -9.80 22.43 -8.99
C ILE A 377 -10.84 22.31 -7.88
N ARG A 378 -10.61 23.05 -6.78
CA ARG A 378 -11.40 23.03 -5.53
C ARG A 378 -11.74 24.48 -5.12
N PRO A 379 -12.59 24.75 -4.10
CA PRO A 379 -12.93 26.12 -3.70
C PRO A 379 -11.73 26.96 -3.24
N SER A 380 -10.65 26.29 -2.82
CA SER A 380 -9.36 26.92 -2.48
C SER A 380 -8.51 27.33 -3.69
N GLY A 381 -8.93 26.97 -4.90
CA GLY A 381 -8.20 27.20 -6.15
C GLY A 381 -7.81 25.91 -6.89
N GLU A 382 -7.03 26.08 -7.94
CA GLU A 382 -6.40 25.00 -8.70
C GLU A 382 -5.18 24.46 -7.93
N CYS A 383 -5.12 23.14 -7.75
CA CYS A 383 -4.09 22.43 -7.01
C CYS A 383 -3.41 21.45 -7.97
N ARG A 384 -2.10 21.60 -8.17
CA ARG A 384 -1.29 20.80 -9.09
C ARG A 384 0.04 20.48 -8.41
N HIS A 385 0.23 19.22 -8.02
CA HIS A 385 1.26 18.80 -7.06
C HIS A 385 1.82 17.41 -7.40
N THR A 386 3.04 17.12 -6.96
CA THR A 386 3.64 15.78 -7.00
C THR A 386 3.63 15.19 -5.59
N LEU A 387 2.66 14.29 -5.35
CA LEU A 387 2.40 13.70 -4.03
C LEU A 387 2.57 12.17 -4.01
N ASP A 388 2.52 11.54 -5.19
CA ASP A 388 2.56 10.10 -5.37
C ASP A 388 3.97 9.64 -5.76
N TYR A 389 4.48 8.60 -5.11
CA TYR A 389 5.84 8.12 -5.36
C TYR A 389 5.88 6.59 -5.45
N ILE A 390 6.85 6.10 -6.25
CA ILE A 390 7.28 4.71 -6.24
C ILE A 390 8.78 4.70 -6.00
N TRP A 391 9.15 4.47 -4.75
CA TRP A 391 10.53 4.30 -4.33
C TRP A 391 11.00 2.88 -4.60
N TYR A 392 12.25 2.69 -4.99
CA TYR A 392 12.83 1.37 -5.24
C TYR A 392 14.30 1.29 -4.83
N SER A 393 14.76 0.10 -4.41
CA SER A 393 16.18 -0.18 -4.11
C SER A 393 17.06 -0.08 -5.37
N GLN A 394 17.65 1.09 -5.62
CA GLN A 394 18.34 1.42 -6.89
C GLN A 394 19.57 0.56 -7.22
N GLN A 395 20.14 -0.09 -6.20
CA GLN A 395 21.30 -0.97 -6.33
C GLN A 395 20.93 -2.34 -6.91
N THR A 396 19.71 -2.83 -6.66
CA THR A 396 19.27 -4.19 -7.00
C THR A 396 18.16 -4.23 -8.05
N LEU A 397 17.35 -3.17 -8.14
CA LEU A 397 16.28 -3.00 -9.12
C LEU A 397 16.62 -1.88 -10.12
N LYS A 398 16.21 -2.08 -11.36
CA LYS A 398 16.23 -1.13 -12.48
C LYS A 398 14.81 -0.90 -12.99
N VAL A 399 14.60 0.21 -13.69
CA VAL A 399 13.32 0.55 -14.32
C VAL A 399 13.49 0.37 -15.82
N ASP A 400 12.71 -0.54 -16.41
CA ASP A 400 12.67 -0.80 -17.85
C ASP A 400 11.86 0.28 -18.58
N GLY A 401 10.80 0.79 -17.95
CA GLY A 401 9.97 1.84 -18.52
C GLY A 401 8.97 2.36 -17.50
N ALA A 402 8.35 3.49 -17.82
CA ALA A 402 7.30 4.08 -16.98
C ALA A 402 6.23 4.75 -17.83
N LEU A 403 4.98 4.64 -17.39
CA LEU A 403 3.82 5.26 -18.03
C LEU A 403 3.92 6.79 -17.93
N SER A 404 3.90 7.47 -19.08
CA SER A 404 4.00 8.92 -19.20
C SER A 404 2.89 9.66 -18.45
N LEU A 405 3.06 10.96 -18.21
CA LEU A 405 2.00 11.82 -17.69
C LEU A 405 1.27 12.52 -18.82
N LEU A 406 0.03 12.96 -18.57
CA LEU A 406 -0.74 13.73 -19.53
C LEU A 406 -0.19 15.16 -19.66
N THR A 407 -0.32 15.75 -20.84
CA THR A 407 -0.11 17.19 -21.03
C THR A 407 -1.31 18.01 -20.53
N GLU A 408 -1.15 19.33 -20.45
CA GLU A 408 -2.26 20.23 -20.07
C GLU A 408 -3.42 20.21 -21.09
N GLU A 409 -3.11 20.00 -22.37
CA GLU A 409 -4.10 19.88 -23.43
C GLU A 409 -4.87 18.56 -23.32
N GLN A 410 -4.19 17.47 -22.94
CA GLN A 410 -4.80 16.15 -22.76
C GLN A 410 -5.64 16.05 -21.48
N ILE A 411 -5.25 16.73 -20.40
CA ILE A 411 -6.01 16.75 -19.13
C ILE A 411 -7.27 17.64 -19.21
N GLY A 412 -7.29 18.58 -20.17
CA GLY A 412 -8.37 19.53 -20.38
C GLY A 412 -8.42 20.65 -19.33
N PRO A 413 -9.27 21.68 -19.53
CA PRO A 413 -9.32 22.87 -18.67
C PRO A 413 -9.90 22.60 -17.27
N ASN A 414 -10.77 21.60 -17.14
CA ASN A 414 -11.44 21.27 -15.87
C ASN A 414 -10.60 20.38 -14.95
N ARG A 415 -9.48 19.84 -15.46
CA ARG A 415 -8.55 18.94 -14.77
C ARG A 415 -9.25 17.65 -14.31
N LEU A 416 -8.80 17.06 -13.21
CA LEU A 416 -9.30 15.79 -12.69
C LEU A 416 -10.14 15.98 -11.40
N PRO A 417 -11.06 15.05 -11.09
CA PRO A 417 -11.53 13.94 -11.94
C PRO A 417 -12.48 14.44 -13.04
N SER A 418 -12.82 13.57 -14.01
CA SER A 418 -13.70 13.91 -15.14
C SER A 418 -14.42 12.67 -15.68
N PHE A 419 -15.32 12.84 -16.67
CA PHE A 419 -15.95 11.70 -17.35
C PHE A 419 -14.96 10.72 -18.02
N ASN A 420 -13.72 11.15 -18.27
CA ASN A 420 -12.66 10.32 -18.87
C ASN A 420 -11.73 9.67 -17.82
N TYR A 421 -11.79 10.09 -16.54
CA TYR A 421 -10.79 9.72 -15.55
C TYR A 421 -11.30 9.82 -14.09
N PRO A 422 -11.21 8.75 -13.27
CA PRO A 422 -12.03 8.60 -12.06
C PRO A 422 -11.41 9.17 -10.77
N SER A 423 -10.14 9.57 -10.78
CA SER A 423 -9.42 10.07 -9.60
C SER A 423 -8.82 11.44 -9.89
N ASP A 424 -8.61 12.27 -8.86
CA ASP A 424 -7.81 13.48 -9.01
C ASP A 424 -6.29 13.23 -9.08
N HIS A 425 -5.84 11.99 -8.86
CA HIS A 425 -4.45 11.55 -8.98
C HIS A 425 -4.29 10.65 -10.22
N LEU A 426 -3.20 10.82 -10.99
CA LEU A 426 -2.84 9.92 -12.08
C LEU A 426 -2.18 8.65 -11.55
N SER A 427 -2.52 7.52 -12.15
CA SER A 427 -1.86 6.23 -11.88
C SER A 427 -0.37 6.27 -12.28
N LEU A 428 0.50 5.72 -11.44
CA LEU A 428 1.94 5.59 -11.70
C LEU A 428 2.26 4.13 -11.99
N VAL A 429 2.84 3.83 -13.17
CA VAL A 429 3.06 2.45 -13.63
C VAL A 429 4.45 2.27 -14.25
N PRO A 430 5.47 1.89 -13.45
CA PRO A 430 6.78 1.47 -13.93
C PRO A 430 6.90 -0.06 -14.04
N ASP A 431 7.73 -0.50 -14.99
CA ASP A 431 8.19 -1.88 -15.12
C ASP A 431 9.57 -2.01 -14.44
N PHE A 432 9.67 -2.85 -13.42
CA PHE A 432 10.93 -3.12 -12.72
C PHE A 432 11.62 -4.40 -13.21
N TYR A 433 12.95 -4.37 -13.26
CA TYR A 433 13.80 -5.52 -13.55
C TYR A 433 14.87 -5.68 -12.47
N ARG A 434 15.23 -6.92 -12.12
CA ARG A 434 16.33 -7.22 -11.19
C ARG A 434 17.55 -7.66 -11.99
N ASP A 435 18.63 -6.92 -11.92
CA ASP A 435 19.86 -7.30 -12.62
C ASP A 435 20.56 -8.47 -11.89
N LEU A 436 20.27 -9.69 -12.35
CA LEU A 436 20.87 -10.92 -11.84
C LEU A 436 22.33 -11.12 -12.29
N SER A 437 22.83 -10.35 -13.28
CA SER A 437 24.21 -10.51 -13.77
C SER A 437 25.25 -10.07 -12.74
N THR A 438 24.91 -9.10 -11.88
CA THR A 438 25.77 -8.62 -10.79
C THR A 438 26.03 -9.64 -9.68
N GLN A 439 25.37 -10.80 -9.67
CA GLN A 439 25.67 -11.90 -8.73
C GLN A 439 26.87 -12.76 -9.15
N SER A 440 27.63 -12.41 -10.20
CA SER A 440 28.78 -13.20 -10.67
C SER A 440 30.15 -12.71 -10.16
N SER A 441 30.45 -12.92 -8.87
CA SER A 441 31.85 -13.05 -8.38
C SER A 441 32.03 -13.70 -7.00
N PHE A 442 30.98 -13.84 -6.19
CA PHE A 442 31.06 -14.58 -4.91
C PHE A 442 30.52 -16.00 -5.03
N GLY A 443 31.45 -16.95 -5.22
CA GLY A 443 31.31 -18.36 -4.82
C GLY A 443 30.33 -19.22 -5.61
N LYS A 444 30.84 -19.92 -6.64
CA LYS A 444 30.35 -21.27 -6.91
C LYS A 444 30.77 -22.19 -5.76
N ASP A 445 29.83 -23.03 -5.33
CA ASP A 445 30.04 -24.26 -4.58
C ASP A 445 30.82 -24.19 -3.25
N LYS A 446 30.12 -23.75 -2.18
CA LYS A 446 30.15 -24.49 -0.89
C LYS A 446 28.76 -24.51 -0.24
N GLU A 447 28.27 -25.72 0.00
CA GLU A 447 27.17 -25.99 0.94
C GLU A 447 27.55 -25.42 2.33
N PRO A 448 26.65 -24.73 3.06
CA PRO A 448 27.02 -23.99 4.26
C PRO A 448 27.36 -24.94 5.43
N GLN A 449 28.66 -25.21 5.60
CA GLN A 449 29.20 -25.86 6.79
C GLN A 449 29.26 -24.86 7.96
N PHE A 450 28.16 -24.69 8.67
CA PHE A 450 28.16 -24.02 9.96
C PHE A 450 28.94 -24.84 11.00
N PRO A 451 29.95 -24.27 11.67
CA PRO A 451 30.61 -24.93 12.80
C PRO A 451 29.71 -24.85 14.04
N VAL A 452 28.71 -25.73 14.12
CA VAL A 452 27.89 -25.88 15.32
C VAL A 452 28.73 -26.47 16.45
N LYS A 453 29.44 -25.60 17.18
CA LYS A 453 29.89 -25.91 18.53
C LYS A 453 28.64 -25.98 19.41
N MET A 454 28.11 -27.19 19.64
CA MET A 454 27.30 -27.41 20.83
C MET A 454 28.10 -26.96 22.04
N SER A 455 27.65 -25.89 22.70
CA SER A 455 28.22 -25.49 23.98
C SER A 455 28.06 -26.63 24.98
N TRP A 456 29.10 -26.87 25.79
CA TRP A 456 29.07 -27.82 26.90
C TRP A 456 27.90 -27.56 27.87
N SER A 457 27.35 -26.34 27.91
CA SER A 457 26.14 -26.02 28.66
C SER A 457 24.92 -26.84 28.21
N LEU A 458 24.69 -27.01 26.91
CA LEU A 458 23.50 -27.73 26.40
C LEU A 458 23.57 -29.23 26.74
N PHE A 459 24.77 -29.82 26.63
CA PHE A 459 25.02 -31.21 27.00
C PHE A 459 24.83 -31.43 28.51
N SER A 460 25.30 -30.49 29.34
CA SER A 460 25.12 -30.52 30.79
C SER A 460 23.63 -30.43 31.18
N ILE A 461 22.87 -29.53 30.56
CA ILE A 461 21.42 -29.36 30.79
C ILE A 461 20.65 -30.63 30.43
N LEU A 462 20.89 -31.21 29.25
CA LEU A 462 20.21 -32.44 28.81
C LEU A 462 20.59 -33.65 29.68
N SER A 463 21.85 -33.75 30.12
CA SER A 463 22.30 -34.78 31.07
C SER A 463 21.64 -34.63 32.45
N HIS A 464 21.44 -33.39 32.92
CA HIS A 464 20.74 -33.13 34.18
C HIS A 464 19.24 -33.46 34.09
N ALA A 465 18.58 -33.08 32.99
CA ALA A 465 17.17 -33.42 32.75
C ALA A 465 16.95 -34.96 32.67
N ALA A 466 17.82 -35.68 31.95
CA ALA A 466 17.79 -37.14 31.89
C ALA A 466 18.11 -37.81 33.24
N SER A 467 18.82 -37.12 34.14
CA SER A 467 19.10 -37.58 35.50
C SER A 467 17.92 -37.42 36.47
N LEU A 468 16.98 -36.51 36.18
CA LEU A 468 15.87 -36.18 37.08
C LEU A 468 14.54 -36.83 36.67
N LEU A 469 14.37 -37.21 35.39
CA LEU A 469 13.08 -37.61 34.82
C LEU A 469 12.98 -39.10 34.42
N LEU A 470 14.04 -39.90 34.57
CA LEU A 470 14.10 -41.28 34.08
C LEU A 470 14.41 -42.30 35.18
N GLN A 471 13.61 -43.37 35.24
CA GLN A 471 13.92 -44.54 36.07
C GLN A 471 15.21 -45.25 35.59
N GLU A 472 15.92 -45.90 36.52
CA GLU A 472 17.24 -46.54 36.33
C GLU A 472 17.49 -47.26 34.99
N PRO A 473 16.61 -48.16 34.49
CA PRO A 473 16.87 -48.86 33.22
C PRO A 473 16.87 -47.93 31.99
N PHE A 474 16.04 -46.88 31.99
CA PHE A 474 16.02 -45.88 30.91
C PHE A 474 17.22 -44.94 30.99
N ARG A 475 17.60 -44.52 32.20
CA ARG A 475 18.76 -43.65 32.44
C ARG A 475 20.04 -44.23 31.85
N LYS A 476 20.29 -45.54 32.03
CA LYS A 476 21.45 -46.24 31.44
C LYS A 476 21.41 -46.29 29.91
N THR A 477 20.22 -46.46 29.32
CA THR A 477 20.04 -46.51 27.86
C THR A 477 20.32 -45.14 27.23
N VAL A 478 19.77 -44.07 27.80
CA VAL A 478 20.03 -42.68 27.35
C VAL A 478 21.51 -42.32 27.52
N TYR A 479 22.13 -42.65 28.66
CA TYR A 479 23.57 -42.41 28.86
C TYR A 479 24.45 -43.15 27.84
N LYS A 480 24.10 -44.41 27.50
CA LYS A 480 24.81 -45.19 26.49
C LYS A 480 24.62 -44.63 25.08
N PHE A 481 23.44 -44.09 24.77
CA PHE A 481 23.13 -43.43 23.50
C PHE A 481 23.86 -42.09 23.35
N MET A 482 23.87 -41.26 24.41
CA MET A 482 24.64 -40.01 24.45
C MET A 482 26.15 -40.28 24.32
N LYS A 483 26.68 -41.37 24.92
CA LYS A 483 28.08 -41.76 24.75
C LYS A 483 28.41 -42.22 23.32
N MET A 484 27.46 -42.81 22.58
CA MET A 484 27.65 -43.10 21.14
C MET A 484 27.66 -41.83 20.29
N LEU A 485 26.84 -40.82 20.63
CA LEU A 485 26.87 -39.52 19.97
C LEU A 485 28.20 -38.79 20.23
N ASP A 486 28.73 -38.87 21.44
CA ASP A 486 30.04 -38.30 21.82
C ASP A 486 31.19 -38.96 21.03
N ILE A 487 31.19 -40.28 20.89
CA ILE A 487 32.15 -41.03 20.04
C ILE A 487 32.01 -40.64 18.55
N SER A 488 30.84 -40.18 18.09
CA SER A 488 30.64 -39.76 16.69
C SER A 488 31.31 -38.43 16.33
N THR A 489 31.83 -37.67 17.31
CA THR A 489 32.46 -36.35 17.08
C THR A 489 33.77 -36.43 16.27
N GLN A 490 34.38 -37.61 16.13
CA GLN A 490 35.58 -37.84 15.31
C GLN A 490 35.31 -38.34 13.87
N SER A 491 34.06 -38.36 13.39
CA SER A 491 33.77 -38.66 11.98
C SER A 491 32.71 -37.75 11.35
N MET A 492 32.98 -37.32 10.12
CA MET A 492 32.14 -36.40 9.34
C MET A 492 30.86 -37.09 8.87
N ILE A 493 29.75 -36.88 9.58
CA ILE A 493 28.41 -37.36 9.18
C ILE A 493 27.62 -36.19 8.57
N PRO A 494 27.08 -36.32 7.33
CA PRO A 494 26.31 -35.26 6.68
C PRO A 494 25.08 -34.80 7.47
N LEU A 495 24.80 -33.50 7.40
CA LEU A 495 23.80 -32.80 8.24
C LEU A 495 22.40 -33.44 8.17
N GLY A 496 21.95 -33.84 6.98
CA GLY A 496 20.64 -34.48 6.78
C GLY A 496 20.44 -35.82 7.49
N LYS A 497 21.51 -36.55 7.84
CA LYS A 497 21.42 -37.77 8.67
C LYS A 497 21.32 -37.43 10.16
N ARG A 498 21.94 -36.34 10.61
CA ARG A 498 21.86 -35.86 12.01
C ARG A 498 20.47 -35.29 12.33
N TYR A 499 19.87 -34.55 11.41
CA TYR A 499 18.51 -34.01 11.58
C TYR A 499 17.46 -35.13 11.71
N LYS A 500 17.52 -36.17 10.85
CA LYS A 500 16.67 -37.37 10.99
C LYS A 500 16.86 -38.09 12.33
N LEU A 501 18.09 -38.14 12.86
CA LEU A 501 18.36 -38.76 14.15
C LEU A 501 17.78 -37.95 15.33
N MET A 502 17.79 -36.62 15.25
CA MET A 502 17.16 -35.74 16.26
C MET A 502 15.62 -35.81 16.21
N VAL A 503 15.04 -35.86 15.01
CA VAL A 503 13.59 -36.04 14.83
C VAL A 503 13.14 -37.39 15.38
N LEU A 504 13.85 -38.49 15.08
CA LEU A 504 13.60 -39.80 15.69
C LEU A 504 13.68 -39.78 17.23
N LEU A 505 14.53 -38.94 17.81
CA LEU A 505 14.68 -38.79 19.26
C LEU A 505 13.50 -38.03 19.88
N LEU A 506 13.02 -36.96 19.22
CA LEU A 506 11.82 -36.22 19.61
C LEU A 506 10.54 -37.04 19.43
N ASP A 507 10.46 -37.83 18.35
CA ASP A 507 9.34 -38.74 18.10
C ASP A 507 9.31 -39.89 19.12
N PHE A 508 10.47 -40.42 19.53
CA PHE A 508 10.57 -41.42 20.61
C PHE A 508 10.01 -40.89 21.95
N PHE A 509 10.23 -39.61 22.26
CA PHE A 509 9.61 -38.98 23.43
C PHE A 509 8.11 -38.63 23.25
N ARG A 510 7.63 -38.45 22.01
CA ARG A 510 6.20 -38.21 21.72
C ARG A 510 5.35 -39.48 21.70
N PHE A 511 5.91 -40.63 21.32
CA PHE A 511 5.13 -41.83 20.97
C PHE A 511 4.97 -42.90 22.08
N ASN A 512 5.27 -42.60 23.35
CA ASN A 512 5.15 -43.58 24.43
C ASN A 512 4.28 -43.09 25.62
N PRO A 513 2.94 -43.00 25.46
CA PRO A 513 2.07 -42.35 26.45
C PRO A 513 1.69 -43.24 27.64
N THR A 514 2.03 -44.53 27.64
CA THR A 514 1.40 -45.54 28.50
C THR A 514 2.07 -45.76 29.86
N HIS A 515 3.04 -44.92 30.26
CA HIS A 515 3.79 -45.12 31.52
C HIS A 515 3.92 -43.90 32.46
N PHE A 516 3.25 -42.78 32.17
CA PHE A 516 3.18 -41.65 33.10
C PHE A 516 1.72 -41.36 33.51
N PRO A 517 1.33 -41.59 34.78
CA PRO A 517 0.02 -41.18 35.25
C PRO A 517 -0.05 -39.65 35.34
N PHE A 518 -1.04 -39.05 34.68
CA PHE A 518 -1.36 -37.63 34.79
C PHE A 518 -1.72 -37.29 36.23
N ASN A 519 -0.80 -36.62 36.95
CA ASN A 519 -1.06 -35.68 38.05
C ASN A 519 0.27 -35.21 38.66
N TYR A 520 1.02 -34.34 37.97
CA TYR A 520 1.97 -33.37 38.55
C TYR A 520 2.57 -32.52 37.42
N PHE A 521 1.88 -31.46 37.02
CA PHE A 521 2.47 -30.35 36.28
C PHE A 521 1.91 -29.02 36.79
N SER A 522 2.49 -28.56 37.88
CA SER A 522 2.34 -27.19 38.41
C SER A 522 3.45 -26.31 37.84
N GLN A 523 3.05 -25.22 37.17
CA GLN A 523 3.76 -23.94 36.94
C GLN A 523 5.21 -23.89 36.38
N GLU A 524 6.11 -24.83 36.68
CA GLU A 524 7.53 -24.85 36.27
C GLU A 524 7.73 -25.21 34.78
N SER A 525 6.74 -25.86 34.15
CA SER A 525 6.78 -26.19 32.71
C SER A 525 6.86 -24.96 31.79
N LEU A 526 6.36 -23.81 32.26
CA LEU A 526 6.39 -22.55 31.53
C LEU A 526 7.80 -21.94 31.53
N GLU A 527 8.58 -22.09 32.61
CA GLU A 527 9.91 -21.48 32.72
C GLU A 527 10.95 -22.16 31.83
N MET A 528 10.87 -23.49 31.62
CA MET A 528 11.71 -24.17 30.62
C MET A 528 11.46 -23.68 29.18
N GLY A 529 10.20 -23.35 28.84
CA GLY A 529 9.87 -22.74 27.55
C GLY A 529 10.56 -21.38 27.35
N PHE A 530 10.61 -20.56 28.40
CA PHE A 530 11.31 -19.28 28.37
C PHE A 530 12.83 -19.43 28.28
N CYS A 531 13.46 -20.38 28.99
CA CYS A 531 14.91 -20.62 28.89
C CYS A 531 15.37 -20.99 27.46
N ILE A 532 14.59 -21.79 26.73
CA ILE A 532 14.92 -22.14 25.33
C ILE A 532 14.78 -20.91 24.42
N SER A 533 13.76 -20.05 24.64
CA SER A 533 13.61 -18.80 23.88
C SER A 533 14.71 -17.77 24.13
N GLY A 534 15.33 -17.77 25.32
CA GLY A 534 16.45 -16.89 25.67
C GLY A 534 17.75 -17.29 24.98
N LEU A 535 18.10 -18.58 24.99
CA LEU A 535 19.36 -19.08 24.44
C LEU A 535 19.51 -18.92 22.92
N CYS A 536 18.41 -18.87 22.17
CA CYS A 536 18.44 -18.54 20.73
C CYS A 536 18.81 -17.08 20.45
N LYS A 537 18.58 -16.13 21.38
CA LYS A 537 18.94 -14.71 21.15
C LYS A 537 20.44 -14.43 21.28
N ASP A 538 21.16 -15.19 22.10
CA ASP A 538 22.59 -14.96 22.36
C ASP A 538 23.54 -15.84 21.52
N THR A 539 23.01 -16.71 20.64
CA THR A 539 23.84 -17.63 19.83
C THR A 539 23.69 -17.53 18.31
N GLY A 540 22.79 -16.69 17.79
CA GLY A 540 22.74 -16.35 16.37
C GLY A 540 22.52 -17.55 15.43
N CYS A 541 21.46 -18.33 15.69
CA CYS A 541 20.98 -19.44 14.86
C CYS A 541 19.46 -19.35 14.69
#